data_AF-A0A1V5VMP8-F1
#
_entry.id   AF-A0A1V5VMP8-F1
#
_cell.length_a   1.000
_cell.length_b   1.000
_cell.length_c   1.000
_cell.angle_alpha   90.00
_cell.angle_beta   90.00
_cell.angle_gamma   90.00
#
_symmetry.space_group_name_H-M   'P 1'
#
loop_
_entity.id
_entity.type
_entity.pdbx_description
1 polymer ?
#
loop_
_entity_poly.entity_id
_entity_poly.type
_entity_poly.pdbx_seq_one_letter_code
_entity_poly.pdbx_strand_id
1 'polypeptide(L)'
;MRGSQVKGGGRRGAIGDRMSRSSRKRYLAMIERLEYRENLPWAWSMVTVTYPPGTAGAFDGERAARDLEVFWKRLVRTSCAVAAIWVKELQPGRGAIHFHLLVYGRWLPHSLVAAFWQEVIGSEVVPICWVEIVRSWKAALKYAAKYMGKAAGEGRRGGGTRDAGTDAATEAGDVGEDDGSLDPSAYSAVGGRWWGVLGRENLPWGELTSVVWEMGDWYYRWRRAARRSWRGVSTGRQQGFSLFVGDPGQWLALAAWFQGQDCPC
;
A
#
# COMPACT_ATOMS: atom_id res chain seq x y z
N MET A 1 14.48 26.22 18.40
CA MET A 1 13.33 25.39 17.96
C MET A 1 13.36 24.08 18.76
N ARG A 2 12.31 23.74 19.52
CA ARG A 2 12.23 22.46 20.24
C ARG A 2 11.64 21.43 19.28
N GLY A 3 12.42 20.40 18.93
CA GLY A 3 11.93 19.29 18.12
C GLY A 3 10.77 18.61 18.84
N SER A 4 9.56 18.68 18.28
CA SER A 4 8.42 17.95 18.82
C SER A 4 8.73 16.45 18.70
N GLN A 5 8.89 15.79 19.83
CA GLN A 5 9.03 14.35 19.92
C GLN A 5 7.84 13.73 19.17
N VAL A 6 8.10 13.09 18.03
CA VAL A 6 7.07 12.44 17.23
C VAL A 6 6.53 11.30 18.10
N LYS A 7 5.32 11.46 18.66
CA LYS A 7 4.59 10.38 19.32
C LYS A 7 4.23 9.34 18.26
N GLY A 8 5.15 8.43 17.98
CA GLY A 8 4.96 7.30 17.08
C GLY A 8 4.31 6.13 17.79
N GLY A 9 3.39 5.45 17.09
CA GLY A 9 3.03 4.05 17.38
C GLY A 9 2.03 3.81 18.51
N GLY A 10 0.80 4.34 18.41
CA GLY A 10 -0.29 3.78 19.22
C GLY A 10 -0.45 2.28 18.95
N ARG A 11 -0.80 1.51 19.99
CA ARG A 11 -0.97 0.05 19.93
C ARG A 11 -1.82 -0.35 18.71
N ARG A 12 -1.29 -1.24 17.88
CA ARG A 12 -1.99 -1.68 16.66
C ARG A 12 -3.14 -2.60 17.05
N GLY A 13 -4.32 -2.36 16.47
CA GLY A 13 -5.47 -3.24 16.65
C GLY A 13 -5.26 -4.59 15.96
N ALA A 14 -6.05 -5.60 16.36
CA ALA A 14 -6.02 -6.93 15.78
C ALA A 14 -6.24 -6.91 14.26
N ILE A 15 -5.59 -7.84 13.55
CA ILE A 15 -5.76 -8.01 12.11
C ILE A 15 -6.98 -8.90 11.87
N GLY A 16 -8.00 -8.32 11.25
CA GLY A 16 -9.17 -9.07 10.81
C GLY A 16 -9.15 -9.41 9.31
N ASP A 17 -10.24 -10.05 8.88
CA ASP A 17 -10.57 -10.36 7.49
C ASP A 17 -10.65 -9.12 6.57
N ARG A 18 -10.86 -7.96 7.19
CA ARG A 18 -10.90 -6.66 6.54
C ARG A 18 -9.76 -5.83 7.07
N MET A 19 -9.05 -5.19 6.14
CA MET A 19 -8.07 -4.20 6.52
C MET A 19 -8.79 -2.97 7.09
N SER A 20 -8.28 -2.45 8.21
CA SER A 20 -8.82 -1.25 8.85
C SER A 20 -8.80 -0.03 7.91
N ARG A 21 -9.75 0.90 8.11
CA ARG A 21 -9.83 2.15 7.32
C ARG A 21 -8.52 2.94 7.38
N SER A 22 -7.85 2.97 8.54
CA SER A 22 -6.58 3.67 8.73
C SER A 22 -5.43 2.98 7.97
N SER A 23 -5.36 1.65 8.00
CA SER A 23 -4.35 0.90 7.23
C SER A 23 -4.55 1.06 5.73
N ARG A 24 -5.80 1.00 5.26
CA ARG A 24 -6.16 1.29 3.86
C ARG A 24 -5.71 2.68 3.42
N LYS A 25 -5.99 3.69 4.25
CA LYS A 25 -5.59 5.07 3.98
C LYS A 25 -4.07 5.20 3.87
N ARG A 26 -3.31 4.57 4.77
CA ARG A 26 -1.83 4.60 4.73
C ARG A 26 -1.28 3.91 3.48
N TYR A 27 -1.85 2.77 3.10
CA TYR A 27 -1.46 2.05 1.89
C TYR A 27 -1.70 2.90 0.63
N LEU A 28 -2.91 3.44 0.47
CA LEU A 28 -3.24 4.27 -0.70
C LEU A 28 -2.38 5.54 -0.74
N ALA A 29 -2.22 6.22 0.40
CA ALA A 29 -1.37 7.39 0.50
C ALA A 29 0.12 7.07 0.22
N MET A 30 0.57 5.85 0.46
CA MET A 30 1.91 5.42 0.10
C MET A 30 2.05 5.23 -1.41
N ILE A 31 1.09 4.54 -2.05
CA ILE A 31 1.13 4.35 -3.50
C ILE A 31 1.00 5.69 -4.24
N GLU A 32 0.16 6.60 -3.75
CA GLU A 32 0.02 7.96 -4.31
C GLU A 32 1.32 8.79 -4.24
N ARG A 33 2.25 8.43 -3.37
CA ARG A 33 3.58 9.06 -3.28
C ARG A 33 4.61 8.47 -4.24
N LEU A 34 4.29 7.38 -4.94
CA LEU A 34 5.22 6.78 -5.86
C LEU A 34 5.18 7.51 -7.19
N GLU A 35 6.36 7.67 -7.78
CA GLU A 35 6.52 8.16 -9.13
C GLU A 35 6.18 7.06 -10.14
N TYR A 36 5.43 7.46 -11.15
CA TYR A 36 5.15 6.66 -12.33
C TYR A 36 5.34 7.56 -13.55
N ARG A 37 6.49 7.38 -14.21
CA ARG A 37 6.82 8.05 -15.47
C ARG A 37 7.53 7.05 -16.38
N GLU A 38 7.44 7.28 -17.68
CA GLU A 38 8.02 6.40 -18.70
C GLU A 38 9.56 6.39 -18.67
N ASN A 39 10.17 7.45 -18.12
CA ASN A 39 11.63 7.62 -18.05
C ASN A 39 12.27 7.07 -16.77
N LEU A 40 11.52 6.33 -15.94
CA LEU A 40 12.11 5.63 -14.80
C LEU A 40 13.08 4.54 -15.30
N PRO A 41 14.18 4.26 -14.57
CA PRO A 41 15.14 3.23 -14.97
C PRO A 41 14.53 1.82 -15.01
N TRP A 42 13.44 1.61 -14.26
CA TRP A 42 12.78 0.34 -14.10
C TRP A 42 11.27 0.46 -14.30
N ALA A 43 10.63 -0.66 -14.62
CA ALA A 43 9.18 -0.72 -14.82
C ALA A 43 8.46 -1.20 -13.56
N TRP A 44 7.18 -0.87 -13.49
CA TRP A 44 6.27 -1.44 -12.51
C TRP A 44 5.62 -2.71 -13.06
N SER A 45 5.67 -3.80 -12.31
CA SER A 45 5.00 -5.06 -12.62
C SER A 45 4.06 -5.47 -11.49
N MET A 46 2.86 -5.93 -11.85
CA MET A 46 1.97 -6.61 -10.92
C MET A 46 2.34 -8.09 -10.91
N VAL A 47 2.78 -8.59 -9.76
CA VAL A 47 3.07 -10.00 -9.53
C VAL A 47 2.06 -10.55 -8.56
N THR A 48 1.59 -11.76 -8.79
CA THR A 48 0.64 -12.41 -7.92
C THR A 48 1.07 -13.87 -7.77
N VAL A 49 1.21 -14.33 -6.52
CA VAL A 49 1.68 -15.69 -6.19
C VAL A 49 0.77 -16.33 -5.14
N THR A 50 0.33 -17.55 -5.41
CA THR A 50 -0.63 -18.30 -4.58
C THR A 50 -0.07 -19.64 -4.17
N TYR A 51 -0.39 -20.10 -2.96
CA TYR A 51 -0.15 -21.49 -2.58
C TYR A 51 -1.06 -22.45 -3.38
N PRO A 52 -0.50 -23.52 -3.96
CA PRO A 52 -1.32 -24.61 -4.48
C PRO A 52 -2.13 -25.28 -3.36
N PRO A 53 -3.34 -25.80 -3.66
CA PRO A 53 -4.10 -26.62 -2.72
C PRO A 53 -3.25 -27.77 -2.17
N GLY A 54 -3.37 -28.04 -0.87
CA GLY A 54 -2.62 -29.12 -0.20
C GLY A 54 -1.15 -28.81 0.11
N THR A 55 -0.63 -27.65 -0.31
CA THR A 55 0.75 -27.26 0.04
C THR A 55 0.84 -26.94 1.53
N ALA A 56 1.83 -27.52 2.21
CA ALA A 56 2.10 -27.20 3.60
C ALA A 56 2.35 -25.70 3.77
N GLY A 57 1.72 -25.10 4.78
CA GLY A 57 1.84 -23.64 5.02
C GLY A 57 0.87 -22.77 4.23
N ALA A 58 0.00 -23.33 3.37
CA ALA A 58 -0.97 -22.55 2.60
C ALA A 58 -1.93 -21.69 3.44
N PHE A 59 -2.05 -21.99 4.73
CA PHE A 59 -2.89 -21.27 5.71
C PHE A 59 -2.09 -20.73 6.90
N ASP A 60 -0.78 -20.92 6.91
CA ASP A 60 0.12 -20.49 7.98
C ASP A 60 0.71 -19.14 7.60
N GLY A 61 0.29 -18.08 8.29
CA GLY A 61 0.79 -16.74 8.01
C GLY A 61 2.25 -16.52 8.37
N GLU A 62 2.83 -17.29 9.31
CA GLU A 62 4.25 -17.16 9.69
C GLU A 62 5.10 -17.69 8.56
N ARG A 63 4.79 -18.92 8.18
CA ARG A 63 5.46 -19.56 7.06
C ARG A 63 5.26 -18.74 5.79
N ALA A 64 4.06 -18.24 5.53
CA ALA A 64 3.84 -17.42 4.34
C ALA A 64 4.62 -16.11 4.33
N ALA A 65 4.84 -15.47 5.47
CA ALA A 65 5.70 -14.29 5.56
C ALA A 65 7.17 -14.64 5.31
N ARG A 66 7.67 -15.74 5.89
CA ARG A 66 9.03 -16.25 5.64
C ARG A 66 9.23 -16.61 4.17
N ASP A 67 8.29 -17.33 3.59
CA ASP A 67 8.33 -17.77 2.20
C ASP A 67 8.32 -16.54 1.26
N LEU A 68 7.47 -15.53 1.53
CA LEU A 68 7.50 -14.26 0.77
C LEU A 68 8.87 -13.56 0.86
N GLU A 69 9.50 -13.55 2.04
CA GLU A 69 10.83 -12.96 2.23
C GLU A 69 11.92 -13.71 1.46
N VAL A 70 11.92 -15.05 1.49
CA VAL A 70 12.87 -15.87 0.73
C VAL A 70 12.66 -15.68 -0.77
N PHE A 71 11.41 -15.67 -1.22
CA PHE A 71 11.05 -15.36 -2.61
C PHE A 71 11.57 -13.99 -3.05
N TRP A 72 11.36 -12.96 -2.21
CA TRP A 72 11.90 -11.62 -2.44
C TRP A 72 13.43 -11.61 -2.58
N LYS A 73 14.14 -12.24 -1.65
CA LYS A 73 15.61 -12.35 -1.69
C LYS A 73 16.11 -13.00 -2.98
N ARG A 74 15.38 -13.99 -3.52
CA ARG A 74 15.72 -14.62 -4.82
C ARG A 74 15.54 -13.64 -5.99
N LEU A 75 14.43 -12.90 -6.04
CA LEU A 75 14.19 -11.89 -7.07
C LEU A 75 15.24 -10.76 -7.06
N VAL A 76 15.71 -10.36 -5.87
CA VAL A 76 16.76 -9.35 -5.73
C VAL A 76 18.11 -9.89 -6.22
N ARG A 77 18.47 -11.15 -5.91
CA ARG A 77 19.73 -11.76 -6.35
C ARG A 77 19.84 -11.89 -7.88
N THR A 78 18.72 -12.08 -8.57
CA THR A 78 18.72 -12.06 -10.05
C THR A 78 18.75 -10.65 -10.64
N SER A 79 18.83 -9.62 -9.80
CA SER A 79 18.74 -8.20 -10.19
C SER A 79 17.45 -7.88 -10.96
N CYS A 80 16.39 -8.65 -10.73
CA CYS A 80 15.11 -8.45 -11.40
C CYS A 80 14.19 -7.51 -10.64
N ALA A 81 14.32 -7.42 -9.32
CA ALA A 81 13.51 -6.56 -8.48
C ALA A 81 14.37 -5.72 -7.53
N VAL A 82 13.95 -4.48 -7.30
CA VAL A 82 14.64 -3.55 -6.38
C VAL A 82 13.76 -3.13 -5.20
N ALA A 83 12.45 -3.00 -5.44
CA ALA A 83 11.46 -2.76 -4.39
C ALA A 83 10.12 -3.44 -4.70
N ALA A 84 9.29 -3.65 -3.68
CA ALA A 84 7.92 -4.08 -3.86
C ALA A 84 7.00 -3.55 -2.76
N ILE A 85 5.76 -3.24 -3.12
CA ILE A 85 4.65 -3.09 -2.18
C ILE A 85 3.80 -4.35 -2.30
N TRP A 86 3.45 -4.99 -1.20
CA TRP A 86 2.70 -6.24 -1.25
C TRP A 86 1.49 -6.22 -0.32
N VAL A 87 0.47 -7.01 -0.69
CA VAL A 87 -0.75 -7.23 0.08
C VAL A 87 -0.97 -8.74 0.21
N LYS A 88 -1.21 -9.22 1.43
CA LYS A 88 -1.64 -10.60 1.73
C LYS A 88 -3.17 -10.66 1.72
N GLU A 89 -3.74 -11.64 1.03
CA GLU A 89 -5.16 -11.98 1.03
C GLU A 89 -5.36 -13.49 1.15
N LEU A 90 -6.52 -13.92 1.64
CA LEU A 90 -6.96 -15.32 1.56
C LEU A 90 -7.80 -15.51 0.28
N GLN A 91 -7.45 -16.50 -0.52
CA GLN A 91 -8.16 -16.80 -1.76
C GLN A 91 -9.64 -17.13 -1.47
N PRO A 92 -10.61 -16.45 -2.10
CA PRO A 92 -12.03 -16.73 -1.89
C PRO A 92 -12.37 -18.19 -2.18
N GLY A 93 -13.06 -18.85 -1.24
CA GLY A 93 -13.51 -20.24 -1.36
C GLY A 93 -12.44 -21.31 -1.12
N ARG A 94 -11.14 -20.98 -1.18
CA ARG A 94 -10.05 -21.92 -0.90
C ARG A 94 -9.30 -21.61 0.40
N GLY A 95 -9.33 -20.37 0.86
CA GLY A 95 -8.64 -19.89 2.05
C GLY A 95 -7.11 -19.84 1.94
N ALA A 96 -6.52 -20.37 0.86
CA ALA A 96 -5.08 -20.35 0.66
C ALA A 96 -4.54 -18.92 0.60
N ILE A 97 -3.39 -18.68 1.23
CA ILE A 97 -2.73 -17.39 1.23
C ILE A 97 -2.31 -17.01 -0.19
N HIS A 98 -2.50 -15.75 -0.51
CA HIS A 98 -2.29 -15.16 -1.82
C HIS A 98 -1.61 -13.80 -1.64
N PHE A 99 -0.54 -13.55 -2.38
CA PHE A 99 0.16 -12.28 -2.35
C PHE A 99 -0.04 -11.53 -3.66
N HIS A 100 -0.42 -10.27 -3.54
CA HIS A 100 -0.44 -9.30 -4.63
C HIS A 100 0.72 -8.33 -4.42
N LEU A 101 1.69 -8.34 -5.31
CA LEU A 101 2.87 -7.49 -5.25
C LEU A 101 2.84 -6.48 -6.41
N LEU A 102 3.09 -5.22 -6.10
CA LEU A 102 3.47 -4.19 -7.05
C LEU A 102 4.99 -4.04 -6.98
N VAL A 103 5.68 -4.66 -7.93
CA VAL A 103 7.14 -4.77 -7.96
C VAL A 103 7.72 -3.68 -8.85
N TYR A 104 8.75 -3.00 -8.36
CA TYR A 104 9.58 -2.08 -9.12
C TYR A 104 10.90 -2.77 -9.48
N GLY A 105 11.21 -2.85 -10.76
CA GLY A 105 12.41 -3.54 -11.24
C GLY A 105 12.42 -3.83 -12.74
N ARG A 106 13.31 -4.74 -13.15
CA ARG A 106 13.32 -5.28 -14.50
C ARG A 106 12.06 -6.12 -14.74
N TRP A 107 11.74 -6.35 -15.99
CA TRP A 107 10.67 -7.28 -16.36
C TRP A 107 10.92 -8.66 -15.72
N LEU A 108 9.86 -9.22 -15.14
CA LEU A 108 9.86 -10.51 -14.47
C LEU A 108 9.23 -11.57 -15.39
N PRO A 109 10.00 -12.52 -15.93
CA PRO A 109 9.42 -13.62 -16.67
C PRO A 109 8.50 -14.44 -15.76
N HIS A 110 7.32 -14.79 -16.26
CA HIS A 110 6.35 -15.61 -15.53
C HIS A 110 6.97 -16.94 -15.07
N SER A 111 7.74 -17.60 -15.94
CA SER A 111 8.43 -18.86 -15.63
C SER A 111 9.42 -18.73 -14.47
N LEU A 112 10.16 -17.62 -14.38
CA LEU A 112 11.08 -17.33 -13.29
C LEU A 112 10.33 -17.17 -11.97
N VAL A 113 9.25 -16.38 -11.98
CA VAL A 113 8.40 -16.16 -10.81
C VAL A 113 7.80 -17.48 -10.33
N ALA A 114 7.25 -18.29 -11.24
CA ALA A 114 6.65 -19.57 -10.90
C ALA A 114 7.68 -20.56 -10.34
N ALA A 115 8.85 -20.68 -10.95
CA ALA A 115 9.92 -21.56 -10.49
C ALA A 115 10.42 -21.15 -9.10
N PHE A 116 10.70 -19.86 -8.88
CA PHE A 116 11.14 -19.37 -7.58
C PHE A 116 10.10 -19.58 -6.50
N TRP A 117 8.83 -19.30 -6.80
CA TRP A 117 7.77 -19.48 -5.82
C TRP A 117 7.57 -20.97 -5.50
N GLN A 118 7.59 -21.85 -6.50
CA GLN A 118 7.47 -23.29 -6.34
C GLN A 118 8.55 -23.87 -5.41
N GLU A 119 9.81 -23.52 -5.67
CA GLU A 119 10.93 -23.97 -4.86
C GLU A 119 10.86 -23.45 -3.43
N VAL A 120 10.46 -22.19 -3.24
CA VAL A 120 10.35 -21.57 -1.91
C VAL A 120 9.31 -22.28 -1.05
N ILE A 121 8.14 -22.55 -1.60
CA ILE A 121 7.05 -23.20 -0.85
C ILE A 121 7.24 -24.73 -0.77
N GLY A 122 8.22 -25.29 -1.48
CA GLY A 122 8.50 -26.72 -1.55
C GLY A 122 7.36 -27.52 -2.16
N SER A 123 6.70 -27.00 -3.20
CA SER A 123 5.56 -27.67 -3.84
C SER A 123 5.98 -28.52 -5.04
N GLU A 124 5.48 -29.74 -5.11
CA GLU A 124 5.58 -30.60 -6.29
C GLU A 124 4.67 -30.14 -7.43
N VAL A 125 3.67 -29.31 -7.11
CA VAL A 125 2.71 -28.76 -8.08
C VAL A 125 3.14 -27.36 -8.47
N VAL A 126 3.11 -27.08 -9.78
CA VAL A 126 3.40 -25.74 -10.30
C VAL A 126 2.39 -24.74 -9.71
N PRO A 127 2.85 -23.68 -9.03
CA PRO A 127 1.96 -22.75 -8.39
C PRO A 127 1.30 -21.80 -9.37
N ILE A 128 0.12 -21.31 -8.97
CA ILE A 128 -0.60 -20.28 -9.72
C ILE A 128 0.15 -18.96 -9.50
N CYS A 129 0.76 -18.48 -10.58
CA CYS A 129 1.41 -17.17 -10.62
C CYS A 129 0.83 -16.32 -11.76
N TRP A 130 0.82 -15.01 -11.58
CA TRP A 130 0.48 -14.04 -12.62
C TRP A 130 1.49 -12.91 -12.61
N VAL A 131 1.93 -12.48 -13.79
CA VAL A 131 2.85 -11.35 -13.96
C VAL A 131 2.36 -10.46 -15.09
N GLU A 132 2.24 -9.17 -14.83
CA GLU A 132 1.73 -8.19 -15.80
C GLU A 132 2.45 -6.85 -15.65
N ILE A 133 2.84 -6.23 -16.77
CA ILE A 133 3.40 -4.87 -16.77
C ILE A 133 2.29 -3.87 -16.45
N VAL A 134 2.56 -2.93 -15.55
CA VAL A 134 1.66 -1.81 -15.29
C VAL A 134 1.74 -0.79 -16.43
N ARG A 135 0.76 -0.83 -17.33
CA ARG A 135 0.61 0.11 -18.45
C ARG A 135 -0.12 1.40 -18.10
N SER A 136 -0.82 1.40 -16.97
CA SER A 136 -1.56 2.58 -16.50
C SER A 136 -1.53 2.63 -14.98
N TRP A 137 -0.91 3.67 -14.45
CA TRP A 137 -0.86 3.90 -13.01
C TRP A 137 -2.24 4.02 -12.38
N LYS A 138 -3.17 4.68 -13.08
CA LYS A 138 -4.56 4.79 -12.63
C LYS A 138 -5.24 3.43 -12.54
N ALA A 139 -4.94 2.51 -13.48
CA ALA A 139 -5.42 1.14 -13.41
C ALA A 139 -4.80 0.37 -12.23
N ALA A 140 -3.49 0.53 -11.99
CA ALA A 140 -2.80 -0.06 -10.84
C ALA A 140 -3.36 0.44 -9.50
N LEU A 141 -3.58 1.75 -9.36
CA LEU A 141 -4.23 2.35 -8.18
C LEU A 141 -5.64 1.83 -7.97
N LYS A 142 -6.44 1.74 -9.05
CA LYS A 142 -7.80 1.17 -8.99
C LYS A 142 -7.77 -0.30 -8.58
N TYR A 143 -6.81 -1.06 -9.12
CA TYR A 143 -6.58 -2.46 -8.75
C TYR A 143 -6.23 -2.54 -7.27
N ALA A 144 -5.18 -1.87 -6.83
CA ALA A 144 -4.76 -1.79 -5.43
C ALA A 144 -5.93 -1.42 -4.50
N ALA A 145 -6.70 -0.38 -4.83
CA ALA A 145 -7.85 0.06 -4.05
C ALA A 145 -8.99 -0.97 -3.97
N LYS A 146 -9.17 -1.82 -5.00
CA LYS A 146 -10.14 -2.91 -5.04
C LYS A 146 -9.80 -4.00 -4.02
N TYR A 147 -8.56 -4.47 -3.99
CA TYR A 147 -8.13 -5.50 -3.02
C TYR A 147 -8.15 -4.99 -1.58
N MET A 148 -7.96 -3.70 -1.40
CA MET A 148 -8.10 -3.08 -0.09
C MET A 148 -9.55 -2.84 0.36
N GLY A 149 -10.52 -2.88 -0.55
CA GLY A 149 -11.92 -2.60 -0.26
C GLY A 149 -12.80 -3.83 -0.06
N LYS A 150 -12.31 -5.02 -0.40
CA LYS A 150 -13.08 -6.26 -0.43
C LYS A 150 -13.01 -6.97 0.93
N ALA A 151 -14.13 -7.54 1.39
CA ALA A 151 -14.10 -8.43 2.55
C ALA A 151 -13.41 -9.76 2.18
N ALA A 152 -12.63 -10.37 3.09
CA ALA A 152 -12.19 -11.76 2.88
C ALA A 152 -13.42 -12.64 2.64
N GLY A 153 -13.38 -13.49 1.61
CA GLY A 153 -14.48 -14.41 1.30
C GLY A 153 -15.61 -13.92 0.38
N GLU A 154 -15.65 -12.64 -0.04
CA GLU A 154 -16.63 -12.19 -1.05
C GLU A 154 -16.24 -12.70 -2.47
N GLY A 155 -16.31 -14.00 -2.73
CA GLY A 155 -16.51 -14.49 -4.10
C GLY A 155 -17.74 -13.80 -4.71
N ARG A 156 -17.78 -13.61 -6.04
CA ARG A 156 -18.95 -13.05 -6.77
C ARG A 156 -20.25 -13.73 -6.29
N ARG A 157 -20.92 -13.14 -5.29
CA ARG A 157 -22.30 -13.44 -4.96
C ARG A 157 -23.12 -12.38 -5.67
N GLY A 158 -24.08 -12.84 -6.47
CA GLY A 158 -25.10 -11.98 -7.08
C GLY A 158 -25.72 -11.06 -6.03
N GLY A 159 -26.13 -9.88 -6.48
CA GLY A 159 -26.52 -8.77 -5.62
C GLY A 159 -27.50 -9.14 -4.51
N GLY A 160 -27.34 -8.49 -3.36
CA GLY A 160 -28.27 -8.59 -2.25
C GLY A 160 -27.77 -7.84 -1.02
N THR A 161 -28.45 -6.73 -0.74
CA THR A 161 -28.69 -6.06 0.56
C THR A 161 -27.53 -5.65 1.48
N ARG A 162 -27.60 -4.37 1.89
CA ARG A 162 -26.75 -3.73 2.91
C ARG A 162 -27.32 -4.04 4.30
N ASP A 163 -26.53 -4.68 5.15
CA ASP A 163 -26.79 -4.72 6.60
C ASP A 163 -25.75 -3.90 7.38
N ALA A 164 -26.25 -3.25 8.42
CA ALA A 164 -25.56 -2.33 9.31
C ALA A 164 -25.30 -2.97 10.69
N GLY A 165 -24.19 -2.57 11.32
CA GLY A 165 -23.87 -2.85 12.74
C GLY A 165 -23.06 -4.15 12.93
N THR A 166 -22.15 -4.30 13.89
CA THR A 166 -21.74 -3.52 15.08
C THR A 166 -20.29 -3.95 15.43
N ASP A 167 -19.46 -3.03 15.91
CA ASP A 167 -18.09 -3.32 16.35
C ASP A 167 -18.07 -3.54 17.89
N ALA A 168 -17.77 -4.76 18.33
CA ALA A 168 -17.51 -5.09 19.73
C ALA A 168 -15.99 -5.19 19.96
N ALA A 169 -15.47 -4.38 20.88
CA ALA A 169 -14.06 -4.35 21.24
C ALA A 169 -13.74 -5.47 22.24
N THR A 170 -12.67 -6.22 21.98
CA THR A 170 -12.09 -7.20 22.93
C THR A 170 -10.83 -6.61 23.55
N GLU A 171 -10.69 -6.80 24.87
CA GLU A 171 -9.65 -6.23 25.72
C GLU A 171 -8.25 -6.82 25.43
N ALA A 172 -7.20 -5.99 25.55
CA ALA A 172 -5.82 -6.35 25.26
C ALA A 172 -4.94 -6.25 26.53
N GLY A 173 -4.30 -7.36 26.92
CA GLY A 173 -3.32 -7.47 28.03
C GLY A 173 -2.01 -6.72 27.80
N ASP A 174 -1.06 -6.77 28.73
CA ASP A 174 0.07 -5.82 28.91
C ASP A 174 1.25 -5.92 27.90
N VAL A 175 2.11 -4.89 27.79
CA VAL A 175 3.05 -4.66 26.64
C VAL A 175 4.50 -4.34 27.06
N GLY A 176 5.48 -4.88 26.31
CA GLY A 176 6.88 -4.42 26.24
C GLY A 176 7.18 -3.50 25.03
N GLU A 177 8.35 -2.86 25.01
CA GLU A 177 8.74 -1.79 24.04
C GLU A 177 9.00 -2.28 22.59
N ASP A 178 8.62 -1.47 21.59
CA ASP A 178 8.59 -1.74 20.12
C ASP A 178 9.72 -0.98 19.39
N ASP A 179 10.60 -1.71 18.67
CA ASP A 179 11.82 -1.22 18.00
C ASP A 179 11.65 -0.98 16.48
N GLY A 180 10.43 -1.11 15.94
CA GLY A 180 10.18 -0.90 14.52
C GLY A 180 10.64 -2.05 13.61
N SER A 181 11.21 -3.12 14.16
CA SER A 181 11.26 -4.42 13.48
C SER A 181 9.83 -4.98 13.44
N LEU A 182 9.35 -5.30 12.23
CA LEU A 182 8.10 -6.04 12.08
C LEU A 182 8.34 -7.44 12.65
N ASP A 183 8.01 -7.69 13.91
CA ASP A 183 7.91 -9.05 14.43
C ASP A 183 6.75 -9.74 13.68
N PRO A 184 7.04 -10.64 12.72
CA PRO A 184 5.99 -11.26 11.91
C PRO A 184 5.15 -12.22 12.75
N SER A 185 5.66 -12.71 13.88
CA SER A 185 5.03 -13.73 14.74
C SER A 185 3.79 -13.22 15.47
N ALA A 186 3.72 -11.92 15.77
CA ALA A 186 2.56 -11.30 16.42
C ALA A 186 1.33 -11.17 15.47
N TYR A 187 1.55 -11.28 14.17
CA TYR A 187 0.52 -11.03 13.14
C TYR A 187 0.14 -12.29 12.36
N SER A 188 1.12 -13.15 12.12
CA SER A 188 1.09 -14.40 11.36
C SER A 188 0.00 -15.42 11.71
N ALA A 189 -0.33 -15.59 13.00
CA ALA A 189 -1.18 -16.70 13.44
C ALA A 189 -2.64 -16.57 12.99
N VAL A 190 -3.07 -15.36 12.59
CA VAL A 190 -4.47 -15.08 12.23
C VAL A 190 -4.58 -14.83 10.72
N GLY A 191 -5.45 -15.60 10.07
CA GLY A 191 -5.89 -15.34 8.69
C GLY A 191 -6.45 -13.92 8.60
N GLY A 192 -5.86 -13.08 7.74
CA GLY A 192 -6.24 -11.68 7.68
C GLY A 192 -5.52 -10.91 6.57
N ARG A 193 -6.02 -9.71 6.24
CA ARG A 193 -5.44 -8.86 5.21
C ARG A 193 -4.48 -7.85 5.81
N TRP A 194 -3.23 -7.86 5.36
CA TRP A 194 -2.25 -6.82 5.65
C TRP A 194 -1.35 -6.55 4.45
N TRP A 195 -0.53 -5.51 4.57
CA TRP A 195 0.37 -5.09 3.52
C TRP A 195 1.72 -4.70 4.10
N GLY A 196 2.74 -4.73 3.26
CA GLY A 196 4.10 -4.37 3.63
C GLY A 196 4.88 -3.80 2.45
N VAL A 197 6.14 -3.51 2.72
CA VAL A 197 7.07 -2.89 1.77
C VAL A 197 8.39 -3.64 1.86
N LEU A 198 8.97 -3.95 0.71
CA LEU A 198 10.27 -4.60 0.56
C LEU A 198 11.17 -3.65 -0.24
N GLY A 199 12.43 -3.48 0.18
CA GLY A 199 13.37 -2.55 -0.47
C GLY A 199 12.86 -1.11 -0.53
N ARG A 200 12.35 -0.60 0.60
CA ARG A 200 11.62 0.68 0.67
C ARG A 200 12.44 1.86 0.15
N GLU A 201 13.74 1.85 0.42
CA GLU A 201 14.74 2.81 0.00
C GLU A 201 14.90 2.86 -1.53
N ASN A 202 14.54 1.79 -2.24
CA ASN A 202 14.64 1.70 -3.70
C ASN A 202 13.31 2.04 -4.41
N LEU A 203 12.26 2.41 -3.67
CA LEU A 203 11.01 2.87 -4.28
C LEU A 203 11.24 4.23 -4.94
N PRO A 204 10.68 4.47 -6.15
CA PRO A 204 10.79 5.76 -6.80
C PRO A 204 9.78 6.70 -6.13
N TRP A 205 10.22 7.43 -5.12
CA TRP A 205 9.40 8.41 -4.42
C TRP A 205 9.21 9.64 -5.31
N GLY A 206 7.98 10.13 -5.41
CA GLY A 206 7.68 11.39 -6.06
C GLY A 206 8.32 12.56 -5.31
N GLU A 207 8.62 13.61 -6.07
CA GLU A 207 9.22 14.84 -5.54
C GLU A 207 8.29 15.52 -4.53
N LEU A 208 8.84 15.94 -3.39
CA LEU A 208 8.11 16.69 -2.37
C LEU A 208 8.41 18.18 -2.51
N THR A 209 7.48 18.93 -3.08
CA THR A 209 7.52 20.40 -3.03
C THR A 209 6.86 20.89 -1.74
N SER A 210 7.64 21.49 -0.85
CA SER A 210 7.14 22.10 0.39
C SER A 210 7.30 23.61 0.33
N VAL A 211 6.22 24.34 0.62
CA VAL A 211 6.23 25.79 0.73
C VAL A 211 5.74 26.22 2.10
N VAL A 212 6.39 27.23 2.67
CA VAL A 212 5.99 27.85 3.93
C VAL A 212 5.59 29.28 3.63
N TRP A 213 4.37 29.66 4.01
CA TRP A 213 3.82 30.98 3.78
C TRP A 213 3.20 31.53 5.06
N GLU A 214 3.21 32.86 5.18
CA GLU A 214 2.44 33.54 6.19
C GLU A 214 0.94 33.37 5.93
N MET A 215 0.20 32.97 6.97
CA MET A 215 -1.21 32.64 6.84
C MET A 215 -2.04 33.92 6.67
N GLY A 216 -2.89 33.96 5.63
CA GLY A 216 -3.85 35.05 5.41
C GLY A 216 -5.16 34.53 4.82
N ASP A 217 -6.12 35.42 4.55
CA ASP A 217 -7.45 35.02 4.03
C ASP A 217 -7.39 34.29 2.69
N TRP A 218 -6.38 34.59 1.89
CA TRP A 218 -6.08 33.91 0.63
C TRP A 218 -5.92 32.39 0.80
N TYR A 219 -5.33 31.94 1.92
CA TYR A 219 -5.14 30.52 2.23
C TYR A 219 -6.47 29.77 2.27
N TYR A 220 -7.51 30.37 2.87
CA TYR A 220 -8.83 29.73 2.95
C TYR A 220 -9.51 29.63 1.58
N ARG A 221 -9.27 30.59 0.68
CA ARG A 221 -9.76 30.53 -0.70
C ARG A 221 -9.05 29.43 -1.48
N TRP A 222 -7.72 29.38 -1.40
CA TRP A 222 -6.89 28.34 -2.02
C TRP A 222 -7.26 26.94 -1.51
N ARG A 223 -7.35 26.77 -0.20
CA ARG A 223 -7.78 25.51 0.43
C ARG A 223 -9.19 25.10 -0.01
N ARG A 224 -10.11 26.06 -0.17
CA ARG A 224 -11.47 25.77 -0.67
C ARG A 224 -11.44 25.30 -2.13
N ALA A 225 -10.58 25.88 -2.97
CA ALA A 225 -10.37 25.42 -4.34
C ALA A 225 -9.82 23.99 -4.36
N ALA A 226 -8.78 23.71 -3.56
CA ALA A 226 -8.24 22.36 -3.40
C ALA A 226 -9.32 21.36 -2.93
N ARG A 227 -10.18 21.72 -1.99
CA ARG A 227 -11.28 20.85 -1.53
C ARG A 227 -12.32 20.49 -2.59
N ARG A 228 -12.50 21.34 -3.62
CA ARG A 228 -13.41 21.04 -4.73
C ARG A 228 -12.87 19.92 -5.61
N SER A 229 -11.54 19.85 -5.74
CA SER A 229 -10.85 18.87 -6.57
C SER A 229 -10.42 17.62 -5.79
N TRP A 230 -10.09 17.74 -4.50
CA TRP A 230 -9.69 16.63 -3.64
C TRP A 230 -10.56 16.52 -2.38
N ARG A 231 -11.27 15.40 -2.27
CA ARG A 231 -11.98 15.05 -1.04
C ARG A 231 -10.96 14.74 0.06
N GLY A 232 -11.14 15.34 1.24
CA GLY A 232 -10.32 15.04 2.41
C GLY A 232 -9.12 15.96 2.65
N VAL A 233 -8.95 17.02 1.84
CA VAL A 233 -8.06 18.15 2.21
C VAL A 233 -8.50 18.68 3.57
N SER A 234 -7.53 18.73 4.51
CA SER A 234 -7.69 19.02 5.94
C SER A 234 -8.77 20.05 6.27
N THR A 235 -9.63 19.72 7.23
CA THR A 235 -10.60 20.65 7.83
C THR A 235 -10.03 21.45 9.01
N GLY A 236 -8.85 21.07 9.51
CA GLY A 236 -8.21 21.74 10.64
C GLY A 236 -7.90 23.20 10.29
N ARG A 237 -8.33 24.15 11.13
CA ARG A 237 -8.23 25.59 10.83
C ARG A 237 -6.78 26.12 10.83
N GLN A 238 -5.83 25.43 11.47
CA GLN A 238 -4.45 25.91 11.69
C GLN A 238 -3.34 25.00 11.15
N GLN A 239 -3.70 23.98 10.36
CA GLN A 239 -2.69 23.14 9.69
C GLN A 239 -2.73 23.46 8.21
N GLY A 240 -1.55 23.45 7.57
CA GLY A 240 -1.46 23.41 6.12
C GLY A 240 -2.15 22.16 5.55
N PHE A 241 -1.99 21.92 4.26
CA PHE A 241 -2.50 20.70 3.63
C PHE A 241 -1.50 20.15 2.63
N SER A 242 -1.62 18.86 2.33
CA SER A 242 -0.82 18.17 1.31
C SER A 242 -1.73 17.78 0.16
N LEU A 243 -1.23 17.94 -1.07
CA LEU A 243 -1.87 17.46 -2.29
C LEU A 243 -0.92 16.50 -3.00
N PHE A 244 -1.47 15.47 -3.65
CA PHE A 244 -0.74 14.62 -4.59
C PHE A 244 -1.14 15.08 -5.99
N VAL A 245 -0.23 15.78 -6.67
CA VAL A 245 -0.46 16.44 -7.95
C VAL A 245 0.69 16.14 -8.91
N GLY A 246 0.39 16.09 -10.20
CA GLY A 246 1.42 15.88 -11.24
C GLY A 246 2.26 17.13 -11.50
N ASP A 247 1.71 18.32 -11.20
CA ASP A 247 2.35 19.61 -11.39
C ASP A 247 2.10 20.49 -10.14
N PRO A 248 3.06 20.59 -9.22
CA PRO A 248 2.94 21.47 -8.05
C PRO A 248 2.95 22.96 -8.45
N GLY A 249 3.58 23.34 -9.56
CA GLY A 249 3.68 24.71 -10.03
C GLY A 249 2.34 25.36 -10.29
N GLN A 250 1.40 24.65 -10.92
CA GLN A 250 0.02 25.11 -11.11
C GLN A 250 -0.69 25.44 -9.78
N TRP A 251 -0.43 24.64 -8.74
CA TRP A 251 -1.03 24.86 -7.42
C TRP A 251 -0.40 26.03 -6.68
N LEU A 252 0.91 26.23 -6.85
CA LEU A 252 1.63 27.37 -6.30
C LEU A 252 1.23 28.67 -7.00
N ALA A 253 1.10 28.67 -8.33
CA ALA A 253 0.62 29.81 -9.10
C ALA A 253 -0.81 30.21 -8.69
N LEU A 254 -1.70 29.23 -8.50
CA LEU A 254 -3.06 29.49 -8.00
C LEU A 254 -3.05 30.11 -6.59
N ALA A 255 -2.14 29.68 -5.73
CA ALA A 255 -1.99 30.25 -4.40
C ALA A 255 -1.49 31.71 -4.44
N ALA A 256 -0.47 32.00 -5.27
CA ALA A 256 0.05 33.35 -5.49
C ALA A 256 -1.04 34.29 -6.02
N TRP A 257 -1.86 33.81 -6.97
CA TRP A 257 -3.03 34.54 -7.47
C TRP A 257 -4.02 34.88 -6.35
N PHE A 258 -4.32 33.94 -5.45
CA PHE A 258 -5.18 34.22 -4.30
C PHE A 258 -4.55 35.22 -3.31
N GLN A 259 -3.22 35.25 -3.20
CA GLN A 259 -2.48 36.21 -2.36
C GLN A 259 -2.51 37.64 -2.92
N GLY A 260 -2.93 37.82 -4.18
CA GLY A 260 -2.87 39.11 -4.87
C GLY A 260 -1.47 39.44 -5.38
N GLN A 261 -0.59 38.44 -5.49
CA GLN A 261 0.67 38.56 -6.20
C GLN A 261 0.41 38.41 -7.70
N ASP A 262 1.07 39.21 -8.52
CA ASP A 262 1.05 39.02 -9.97
C ASP A 262 1.53 37.59 -10.28
N CYS A 263 0.74 36.87 -11.06
CA CYS A 263 1.04 35.50 -11.43
C CYS A 263 2.33 35.50 -12.25
N PRO A 264 3.40 34.79 -11.84
CA PRO A 264 4.58 34.62 -12.67
C PRO A 264 4.21 33.63 -13.80
N CYS A 265 3.63 34.14 -14.88
CA CYS A 265 3.42 33.39 -16.11
C CYS A 265 4.71 33.26 -16.91
#